data_AF-A0AAP9SMF5-F1
#
_entry.id   AF-A0AAP9SMF5-F1
#
_cell.length_a   1.000
_cell.length_b   1.000
_cell.length_c   1.000
_cell.angle_alpha   90.00
_cell.angle_beta   90.00
_cell.angle_gamma   90.00
#
_symmetry.space_group_name_H-M   'P 1'
#
loop_
_entity.id
_entity.type
_entity.pdbx_description
1 polymer ?
#
loop_
_entity_poly.entity_id
_entity_poly.type
_entity_poly.pdbx_seq_one_letter_code
_entity_poly.pdbx_strand_id
1 'polypeptide(L)'
;MEKVNEATIEVEAKAAALGENTVELDTPVKRGNTVIDTVTLRKPSSGELRGLHLAELLNWDVASLIKLLPRICELNAQEVAQLDPADLVALGGKVTGFLLQKQTKKDASLVA
;
A
#
# COMPACT_ATOMS: atom_id res chain seq x y z
N MET A 1 -6.74 -14.56 -40.95
CA MET A 1 -5.88 -15.39 -40.11
C MET A 1 -4.56 -14.63 -40.05
N GLU A 2 -4.11 -14.04 -38.95
CA GLU A 2 -4.22 -14.36 -37.54
C GLU A 2 -4.09 -13.02 -36.79
N LYS A 3 -5.09 -12.61 -36.01
CA LYS A 3 -4.96 -11.46 -35.11
C LYS A 3 -4.19 -11.93 -33.90
N VAL A 4 -2.90 -11.60 -33.80
CA VAL A 4 -2.10 -11.89 -32.61
C VAL A 4 -1.69 -10.58 -31.96
N ASN A 5 -2.52 -10.20 -30.99
CA ASN A 5 -2.07 -9.84 -29.65
C ASN A 5 -1.40 -8.46 -29.43
N GLU A 6 -2.15 -7.38 -29.66
CA GLU A 6 -1.82 -6.04 -29.12
C GLU A 6 -2.02 -5.95 -27.59
N ALA A 7 -2.79 -6.85 -26.97
CA ALA A 7 -3.12 -6.79 -25.55
C ALA A 7 -2.00 -7.26 -24.59
N THR A 8 -0.92 -7.86 -25.10
CA THR A 8 0.17 -8.38 -24.25
C THR A 8 1.32 -7.40 -24.08
N ILE A 9 1.40 -6.33 -24.88
CA ILE A 9 2.53 -5.39 -24.85
C ILE A 9 2.34 -4.26 -23.81
N GLU A 10 1.10 -3.93 -23.42
CA GLU A 10 0.86 -2.90 -22.40
C GLU A 10 1.11 -3.36 -20.95
N VAL A 11 1.11 -4.68 -20.71
CA VAL A 11 1.23 -5.25 -19.35
C VAL A 11 2.67 -5.22 -18.83
N GLU A 12 3.68 -5.27 -19.71
CA GLU A 12 5.08 -5.46 -19.31
C GLU A 12 5.81 -4.13 -19.01
N ALA A 13 5.26 -2.98 -19.41
CA ALA A 13 5.91 -1.67 -19.24
C ALA A 13 5.54 -0.92 -17.94
N LYS A 14 4.46 -1.30 -17.23
CA LYS A 14 3.95 -0.55 -16.06
C LYS A 14 4.60 -0.97 -14.73
N ALA A 15 5.25 -2.13 -14.67
CA ALA A 15 5.93 -2.62 -13.46
C ALA A 15 7.30 -1.93 -13.19
N ALA A 16 7.89 -1.28 -14.19
CA ALA A 16 9.19 -0.65 -14.05
C ALA A 16 9.06 0.78 -13.48
N ALA A 17 9.24 0.88 -12.16
CA ALA A 17 9.37 2.11 -11.36
C ALA A 17 8.09 2.68 -10.71
N LEU A 18 7.22 1.82 -10.18
CA LEU A 18 6.44 2.24 -9.01
C LEU A 18 7.44 2.64 -7.91
N GLY A 19 7.27 3.83 -7.33
CA GLY A 19 8.16 4.32 -6.28
C GLY A 19 8.26 3.34 -5.11
N GLU A 20 9.35 3.38 -4.32
CA GLU A 20 9.57 2.46 -3.18
C GLU A 20 8.35 2.34 -2.25
N ASN A 21 7.56 3.41 -2.15
CA ASN A 21 6.40 3.52 -1.27
C ASN A 21 5.05 3.47 -2.01
N THR A 22 5.03 3.03 -3.27
CA THR A 22 3.81 2.89 -4.07
C THR A 22 3.41 1.43 -4.16
N VAL A 23 2.10 1.19 -4.11
CA VAL A 23 1.46 -0.13 -4.28
C VAL A 23 0.47 0.01 -5.43
N GLU A 24 0.55 -0.88 -6.41
CA GLU A 24 -0.51 -1.06 -7.41
C GLU A 24 -1.60 -1.95 -6.78
N LEU A 25 -2.85 -1.50 -6.88
CA LEU A 25 -4.00 -2.19 -6.32
C LEU A 25 -4.50 -3.26 -7.29
N ASP A 26 -4.70 -4.47 -6.77
CA ASP A 26 -5.38 -5.54 -7.49
C ASP A 26 -6.83 -5.17 -7.76
N THR A 27 -7.48 -4.48 -6.80
CA THR A 27 -8.85 -3.96 -6.94
C THR A 27 -8.86 -2.43 -6.90
N PRO A 28 -8.90 -1.75 -8.06
CA PRO A 28 -8.88 -0.29 -8.12
C PRO A 28 -10.06 0.36 -7.38
N VAL A 29 -9.77 1.42 -6.63
CA VAL A 29 -10.79 2.20 -5.91
C VAL A 29 -11.46 3.19 -6.87
N LYS A 30 -12.79 3.17 -6.91
CA LYS A 30 -13.58 4.06 -7.77
C LYS A 30 -14.17 5.22 -6.97
N ARG A 31 -13.78 6.44 -7.31
CA ARG A 31 -14.27 7.69 -6.71
C ARG A 31 -14.94 8.54 -7.79
N GLY A 32 -16.22 8.27 -8.03
CA GLY A 32 -16.97 8.90 -9.12
C GLY A 32 -16.36 8.57 -10.48
N ASN A 33 -15.84 9.58 -11.19
CA ASN A 33 -15.12 9.42 -12.46
C ASN A 33 -13.63 9.11 -12.29
N THR A 34 -13.10 9.15 -11.07
CA THR A 34 -11.69 8.87 -10.79
C THR A 34 -11.52 7.40 -10.45
N VAL A 35 -10.51 6.76 -11.05
CA VAL A 35 -10.08 5.41 -10.70
C VAL A 35 -8.68 5.51 -10.11
N ILE A 36 -8.50 4.95 -8.92
CA ILE A 36 -7.22 4.90 -8.22
C ILE A 36 -6.73 3.46 -8.34
N ASP A 37 -5.76 3.26 -9.22
CA ASP A 37 -5.10 1.98 -9.49
C ASP A 37 -3.81 1.83 -8.70
N THR A 38 -3.23 2.94 -8.24
CA THR A 38 -1.99 2.97 -7.48
C THR A 38 -2.14 3.87 -6.28
N VAL A 39 -1.53 3.48 -5.17
CA VAL A 39 -1.56 4.23 -3.91
C VAL A 39 -0.13 4.46 -3.45
N THR A 40 0.23 5.71 -3.26
CA THR A 40 1.53 6.08 -2.70
C THR A 40 1.43 6.43 -1.22
N LEU A 41 2.23 5.78 -0.39
CA LEU A 41 2.30 6.03 1.05
C LEU A 41 3.46 6.98 1.39
N ARG A 42 3.21 7.89 2.33
CA ARG A 42 4.26 8.68 2.99
C ARG A 42 4.63 8.04 4.33
N LYS A 43 5.90 8.19 4.72
CA LYS A 43 6.34 7.83 6.07
C LYS A 43 5.57 8.64 7.13
N PRO A 44 4.87 7.99 8.08
CA PRO A 44 4.14 8.68 9.14
C PRO A 44 5.09 9.40 10.11
N SER A 45 4.65 10.57 10.56
CA SER A 45 5.18 11.24 11.75
C SER A 45 4.52 10.69 13.02
N SER A 46 5.13 10.89 14.19
CA SER A 46 4.59 10.40 15.47
C SER A 46 3.19 10.95 15.79
N GLY A 47 2.89 12.19 15.39
CA GLY A 47 1.58 12.80 15.59
C GLY A 47 0.45 12.09 14.84
N GLU A 48 0.76 11.49 13.69
CA GLU A 48 -0.21 10.75 12.86
C GLU A 48 -0.52 9.36 13.42
N LEU A 49 0.26 8.88 14.39
CA LEU A 49 0.03 7.64 15.12
C LEU A 49 -0.85 7.83 16.37
N ARG A 50 -1.29 9.06 16.66
CA ARG A 50 -2.13 9.35 17.83
C ARG A 50 -3.44 8.56 17.77
N GLY A 51 -3.80 7.95 18.91
CA GLY A 51 -5.00 7.14 19.06
C GLY A 51 -4.87 5.72 18.47
N LEU A 52 -3.65 5.31 18.10
CA LEU A 52 -3.32 3.95 17.68
C LEU A 52 -2.36 3.33 18.68
N HIS A 53 -2.49 2.03 18.89
CA HIS A 53 -1.50 1.24 19.61
C HIS A 53 -0.47 0.73 18.61
N LEU A 54 0.82 1.00 18.86
CA LEU A 54 1.89 0.59 17.95
C LEU A 54 1.96 -0.93 17.77
N ALA A 55 1.65 -1.70 18.82
CA ALA A 55 1.60 -3.15 18.74
C ALA A 55 0.56 -3.65 17.73
N GLU A 56 -0.61 -3.02 17.67
CA GLU A 56 -1.68 -3.36 16.72
C GLU A 56 -1.26 -3.08 15.27
N LEU A 57 -0.51 -2.00 15.03
CA LEU A 57 0.05 -1.72 13.70
C LEU A 57 1.10 -2.76 13.28
N LEU A 58 1.90 -3.27 14.21
CA LEU A 58 2.88 -4.33 13.93
C LEU A 58 2.22 -5.69 13.69
N ASN A 59 1.06 -5.93 14.30
CA ASN A 59 0.24 -7.12 14.10
C ASN A 59 -0.72 -7.02 12.91
N TRP A 60 -0.62 -5.96 12.10
CA TRP A 60 -1.52 -5.69 10.97
C TRP A 60 -3.01 -5.67 11.35
N ASP A 61 -3.35 -5.14 12.53
CA ASP A 61 -4.74 -4.94 12.92
C ASP A 61 -5.47 -4.05 11.91
N VAL A 62 -6.56 -4.59 11.36
CA VAL A 62 -7.35 -3.97 10.29
C VAL A 62 -7.91 -2.62 10.74
N ALA A 63 -8.41 -2.52 11.97
CA ALA A 63 -8.98 -1.28 12.49
C ALA A 63 -7.92 -0.18 12.63
N SER A 64 -6.69 -0.55 12.98
CA SER A 64 -5.55 0.36 13.08
C SER A 64 -5.07 0.82 11.70
N LEU A 65 -5.03 -0.07 10.71
CA LEU A 65 -4.70 0.28 9.32
C LEU A 65 -5.75 1.21 8.70
N ILE A 66 -7.04 0.94 8.88
CA ILE A 66 -8.14 1.81 8.41
C ILE A 66 -8.04 3.23 8.96
N LYS A 67 -7.56 3.39 10.20
CA LYS A 67 -7.36 4.70 10.81
C LYS A 67 -6.09 5.41 10.34
N LEU A 68 -5.03 4.67 10.04
CA LEU A 68 -3.72 5.22 9.69
C LEU A 68 -3.59 5.56 8.22
N LEU A 69 -3.98 4.65 7.32
CA LEU A 69 -3.78 4.80 5.88
C LEU A 69 -4.32 6.14 5.34
N PRO A 70 -5.53 6.61 5.73
CA PRO A 70 -6.05 7.90 5.27
C PRO A 70 -5.26 9.13 5.73
N ARG A 71 -4.32 8.97 6.67
CA ARG A 71 -3.44 10.05 7.15
C ARG A 71 -2.18 10.16 6.29
N ILE A 72 -1.81 9.10 5.59
CA ILE A 72 -0.52 8.97 4.90
C ILE A 72 -0.61 8.65 3.40
N CYS A 73 -1.81 8.46 2.86
CA CYS A 73 -2.09 8.33 1.43
C CYS A 73 -3.35 9.10 1.01
N GLU A 74 -3.73 9.00 -0.26
CA GLU A 74 -4.87 9.72 -0.85
C GLU A 74 -6.25 9.06 -0.65
N LEU A 75 -6.27 7.85 -0.09
CA LEU A 75 -7.51 7.14 0.23
C LEU A 75 -8.17 7.71 1.48
N ASN A 76 -9.50 7.69 1.52
CA ASN A 76 -10.25 8.02 2.73
C ASN A 76 -10.57 6.75 3.56
N ALA A 77 -11.06 6.93 4.78
CA ALA A 77 -11.30 5.80 5.69
C ALA A 77 -12.34 4.80 5.17
N GLN A 78 -13.34 5.24 4.41
CA GLN A 78 -14.35 4.35 3.82
C GLN A 78 -13.75 3.51 2.69
N GLU A 79 -12.92 4.12 1.86
CA GLU A 79 -12.23 3.42 0.78
C GLU A 79 -11.26 2.37 1.33
N VAL A 80 -10.48 2.71 2.36
CA VAL A 80 -9.57 1.75 3.01
C VAL A 80 -10.34 0.59 3.65
N ALA A 81 -11.51 0.87 4.24
CA ALA A 81 -12.36 -0.18 4.82
C ALA A 81 -13.01 -1.10 3.78
N GLN A 82 -13.01 -0.72 2.50
CA GLN A 82 -13.57 -1.47 1.38
C GLN A 82 -12.50 -2.04 0.45
N LEU A 83 -11.22 -1.87 0.78
CA LEU A 83 -10.12 -2.47 0.01
C LEU A 83 -10.23 -3.99 0.03
N ASP A 84 -9.73 -4.59 -1.04
CA ASP A 84 -9.50 -6.03 -1.06
C ASP A 84 -8.49 -6.40 0.05
N PRO A 85 -8.66 -7.57 0.72
CA PRO A 85 -7.72 -8.01 1.73
C PRO A 85 -6.26 -8.08 1.27
N ALA A 86 -6.00 -8.45 0.00
CA ALA A 86 -4.64 -8.50 -0.54
C ALA A 86 -4.03 -7.10 -0.63
N ASP A 87 -4.79 -6.12 -1.10
CA ASP A 87 -4.39 -4.71 -1.18
C ASP A 87 -4.12 -4.14 0.22
N LEU A 88 -4.98 -4.45 1.20
CA LEU A 88 -4.80 -4.01 2.58
C LEU A 88 -3.51 -4.59 3.18
N VAL A 89 -3.20 -5.85 2.93
CA VAL A 89 -1.96 -6.50 3.38
C VAL A 89 -0.74 -5.87 2.70
N ALA A 90 -0.79 -5.61 1.39
CA ALA A 90 0.29 -4.96 0.65
C ALA A 90 0.61 -3.56 1.23
N LEU A 91 -0.42 -2.74 1.48
CA LEU A 91 -0.28 -1.44 2.13
C LEU A 91 0.22 -1.57 3.58
N GLY A 92 -0.29 -2.56 4.34
CA GLY A 92 0.15 -2.85 5.71
C GLY A 92 1.63 -3.22 5.79
N GLY A 93 2.15 -3.96 4.81
CA GLY A 93 3.59 -4.27 4.70
C GLY A 93 4.46 -3.03 4.51
N LYS A 94 4.01 -2.04 3.73
CA LYS A 94 4.71 -0.75 3.61
C LYS A 94 4.70 0.02 4.95
N VAL A 95 3.56 0.00 5.65
CA VAL A 95 3.41 0.64 6.97
C VAL A 95 4.38 0.04 7.98
N THR A 96 4.45 -1.29 8.12
CA THR A 96 5.41 -1.92 9.04
C THR A 96 6.84 -1.59 8.64
N GLY A 97 7.12 -1.59 7.34
CA GLY A 97 8.38 -1.09 6.79
C GLY A 97 8.73 0.31 7.30
N PHE A 98 7.80 1.25 7.43
CA PHE A 98 8.12 2.58 7.96
C PHE A 98 8.46 2.62 9.45
N LEU A 99 7.91 1.68 10.23
CA LEU A 99 8.07 1.61 11.68
C LEU A 99 9.37 0.92 12.11
N LEU A 100 9.99 0.12 11.24
CA LEU A 100 11.27 -0.52 11.52
C LEU A 100 12.44 0.48 11.48
N GLN A 101 13.36 0.33 12.43
CA GLN A 101 14.62 1.09 12.46
C GLN A 101 15.51 0.69 11.26
N LYS A 102 16.35 1.63 10.81
CA LYS A 102 17.25 1.42 9.67
C LYS A 102 18.15 0.19 9.84
N GLN A 103 18.57 -0.11 11.07
CA GLN A 103 19.39 -1.27 11.36
C GLN A 103 18.60 -2.58 11.15
N THR A 104 17.41 -2.69 11.74
CA THR A 104 16.53 -3.86 11.61
C THR A 104 16.15 -4.16 10.16
N LYS A 105 15.98 -3.14 9.32
CA LYS A 105 15.74 -3.34 7.88
C LYS A 105 16.92 -3.98 7.16
N LYS A 106 18.15 -3.61 7.54
CA LYS A 106 19.36 -4.20 6.96
C LYS A 106 19.49 -5.66 7.36
N ASP A 107 19.25 -5.98 8.63
CA ASP A 107 19.34 -7.36 9.12
C ASP A 107 18.28 -8.27 8.48
N ALA A 108 17.05 -7.79 8.29
CA ALA A 108 16.00 -8.54 7.58
C ALA A 108 16.32 -8.79 6.10
N SER A 109 17.00 -7.86 5.43
CA SER A 109 17.41 -8.00 4.02
C SER A 109 18.63 -8.90 3.82
N LEU A 110 19.36 -9.25 4.88
CA LEU A 110 20.57 -10.09 4.83
C LEU A 110 20.30 -11.56 5.17
N VAL A 111 19.07 -11.88 5.60
CA VAL A 111 18.64 -13.23 6.03
C VAL A 111 17.66 -13.87 5.05
N ALA A 112 17.20 -13.12 4.04
CA ALA A 112 16.39 -13.62 2.91
C ALA A 112 17.28 -13.86 1.69
#